data_AF-K9RY00-F1
#
_entry.id   AF-K9RY00-F1
#
_cell.length_a   1.000
_cell.length_b   1.000
_cell.length_c   1.000
_cell.angle_alpha   90.00
_cell.angle_beta   90.00
_cell.angle_gamma   90.00
#
_symmetry.space_group_name_H-M   'P 1'
#
loop_
_entity.id
_entity.type
_entity.pdbx_description
1 polymer ?
#
loop_
_entity_poly.entity_id
_entity_poly.type
_entity_poly.pdbx_seq_one_letter_code
_entity_poly.pdbx_strand_id
1 'polypeptide(L)'
;MSINLSALTIRPTSQKEREEKAAYRKWQGVFYTLRFLVWDNGKSQIIADALADGSIERTEDGFDPDDIKELYANAWKEFSDSFDKAFIKATVEEMVEFSQKHFGMGLDQLLDLNRQRSAERYNR
;
A
#
# COMPACT_ATOMS: atom_id res chain seq x y z
N MET A 1 31.26 -30.30 18.21
CA MET A 1 30.12 -29.37 18.29
C MET A 1 28.88 -30.09 17.76
N SER A 2 27.92 -30.40 18.63
CA SER A 2 26.66 -31.03 18.24
C SER A 2 25.72 -29.96 17.69
N ILE A 3 25.23 -30.16 16.47
CA ILE A 3 24.16 -29.33 15.91
C ILE A 3 22.93 -29.58 16.78
N ASN A 4 22.39 -28.53 17.39
CA ASN A 4 21.18 -28.61 18.19
C ASN A 4 19.97 -28.83 17.26
N LEU A 5 19.64 -30.10 17.02
CA LEU A 5 18.54 -30.55 16.14
C LEU A 5 17.16 -30.01 16.58
N SER A 6 17.02 -29.50 17.81
CA SER A 6 15.78 -28.84 18.26
C SER A 6 15.49 -27.53 17.51
N ALA A 7 16.52 -26.84 17.01
CA ALA A 7 16.40 -25.67 16.14
C ALA A 7 16.05 -26.00 14.68
N LEU A 8 16.14 -27.29 14.31
CA LEU A 8 15.80 -27.82 12.99
C LEU A 8 14.38 -28.41 12.93
N THR A 9 13.50 -28.05 13.86
CA THR A 9 12.07 -28.39 13.81
C THR A 9 11.36 -27.60 12.71
N ILE A 10 11.73 -27.88 11.45
CA ILE A 10 10.91 -27.62 10.28
C ILE A 10 9.70 -28.53 10.45
N ARG A 11 8.66 -28.06 11.15
CA ARG A 11 7.35 -28.69 11.03
C ARG A 11 7.00 -28.66 9.54
N PRO A 12 6.74 -29.80 8.88
CA PRO A 12 6.26 -29.76 7.52
C PRO A 12 4.96 -28.97 7.55
N THR A 13 4.99 -27.76 6.98
CA THR A 13 3.80 -26.91 6.85
C THR A 13 2.79 -27.74 6.09
N SER A 14 1.62 -27.97 6.70
CA SER A 14 0.58 -28.76 6.05
C SER A 14 0.19 -28.12 4.72
N GLN A 15 -0.32 -28.90 3.78
CA GLN A 15 -0.78 -28.36 2.50
C GLN A 15 -1.77 -27.19 2.72
N LYS A 16 -2.67 -27.33 3.69
CA LYS A 16 -3.61 -26.30 4.11
C LYS A 16 -2.92 -25.01 4.57
N GLU A 17 -1.90 -25.10 5.43
CA GLU A 17 -1.15 -23.91 5.88
C GLU A 17 -0.41 -23.22 4.73
N ARG A 18 0.06 -23.97 3.73
CA ARG A 18 0.69 -23.38 2.54
C ARG A 18 -0.31 -22.63 1.69
N GLU A 19 -1.50 -23.20 1.50
CA GLU A 19 -2.60 -22.58 0.75
C GLU A 19 -3.10 -21.31 1.44
N GLU A 20 -3.32 -21.33 2.76
CA GLU A 20 -3.71 -20.16 3.55
C GLU A 20 -2.66 -19.05 3.47
N LYS A 21 -1.37 -19.40 3.57
CA LYS A 21 -0.28 -18.43 3.42
C LYS A 21 -0.21 -17.84 2.02
N ALA A 22 -0.44 -18.65 0.98
CA ALA A 22 -0.48 -18.17 -0.40
C ALA A 22 -1.66 -17.21 -0.63
N ALA A 23 -2.84 -17.55 -0.11
CA ALA A 23 -4.03 -16.70 -0.15
C ALA A 23 -3.79 -15.37 0.58
N TYR A 24 -3.20 -15.41 1.77
CA TYR A 24 -2.87 -14.21 2.53
C TYR A 24 -1.85 -13.32 1.79
N ARG A 25 -0.80 -13.90 1.20
CA ARG A 25 0.16 -13.14 0.39
C ARG A 25 -0.47 -12.49 -0.82
N LYS A 26 -1.39 -13.20 -1.49
CA LYS A 26 -2.15 -12.66 -2.62
C LYS A 26 -3.01 -11.48 -2.16
N TRP A 27 -3.71 -11.63 -1.05
CA TRP A 27 -4.49 -10.56 -0.42
C TRP A 27 -3.62 -9.33 -0.12
N GLN A 28 -2.48 -9.52 0.55
CA GLN A 28 -1.54 -8.42 0.86
C GLN A 28 -1.02 -7.74 -0.42
N GLY A 29 -0.66 -8.53 -1.43
CA GLY A 29 -0.15 -8.02 -2.71
C GLY A 29 -1.17 -7.11 -3.39
N VAL A 30 -2.43 -7.52 -3.43
CA VAL A 30 -3.53 -6.71 -3.98
C VAL A 30 -3.78 -5.48 -3.11
N PHE A 31 -3.94 -5.66 -1.80
CA PHE A 31 -4.23 -4.58 -0.85
C PHE A 31 -3.22 -3.42 -0.92
N TYR A 32 -1.92 -3.71 -0.83
CA TYR A 32 -0.88 -2.67 -0.85
C TYR A 32 -0.66 -2.05 -2.24
N THR A 33 -1.05 -2.76 -3.29
CA THR A 33 -1.03 -2.19 -4.65
C THR A 33 -2.18 -1.22 -4.82
N LEU A 34 -3.37 -1.60 -4.36
CA LEU A 34 -4.54 -0.74 -4.40
C LEU A 34 -4.36 0.51 -3.54
N ARG A 35 -3.83 0.36 -2.32
CA ARG A 35 -3.50 1.49 -1.43
C ARG A 35 -2.58 2.51 -2.11
N PHE A 36 -1.62 2.03 -2.88
CA PHE A 36 -0.74 2.89 -3.65
C PHE A 36 -1.47 3.59 -4.79
N LEU A 37 -2.26 2.88 -5.59
CA LEU A 37 -2.98 3.47 -6.72
C LEU A 37 -3.94 4.57 -6.25
N VAL A 38 -4.69 4.33 -5.18
CA VAL A 38 -5.62 5.32 -4.63
C VAL A 38 -4.86 6.54 -4.10
N TRP A 39 -3.75 6.32 -3.39
CA TRP A 39 -2.91 7.42 -2.93
C TRP A 39 -2.32 8.23 -4.09
N ASP A 40 -1.75 7.55 -5.09
CA ASP A 40 -1.08 8.18 -6.23
C ASP A 40 -2.05 9.04 -7.05
N ASN A 41 -3.29 8.59 -7.18
CA ASN A 41 -4.36 9.34 -7.84
C ASN A 41 -4.82 10.58 -7.06
N GLY A 42 -4.75 10.56 -5.72
CA GLY A 42 -5.22 11.67 -4.87
C GLY A 42 -4.13 12.66 -4.47
N LYS A 43 -2.87 12.22 -4.38
CA LYS A 43 -1.79 12.99 -3.74
C LYS A 43 -1.45 14.32 -4.43
N SER A 44 -1.74 14.47 -5.72
CA SER A 44 -1.48 15.70 -6.48
C SER A 44 -2.40 16.84 -6.06
N GLN A 45 -3.56 16.53 -5.49
CA GLN A 45 -4.55 17.52 -5.09
C GLN A 45 -4.26 18.12 -3.71
N ILE A 46 -3.43 17.46 -2.88
CA ILE A 46 -3.14 17.86 -1.48
C ILE A 46 -2.65 19.32 -1.38
N ILE A 47 -1.71 19.73 -2.24
CA ILE A 47 -1.18 21.11 -2.21
C ILE A 47 -2.25 22.11 -2.65
N ALA A 48 -3.05 21.76 -3.67
CA ALA A 48 -4.09 22.65 -4.18
C ALA A 48 -5.21 22.87 -3.14
N ASP A 49 -5.59 21.81 -2.42
CA ASP A 49 -6.58 21.90 -1.34
C ASP A 49 -6.04 22.71 -0.15
N ALA A 50 -4.79 22.46 0.25
CA ALA A 50 -4.12 23.20 1.34
C ALA A 50 -3.89 24.69 1.03
N LEU A 51 -3.73 25.04 -0.24
CA LEU A 51 -3.71 26.45 -0.68
C LEU A 51 -5.11 27.07 -0.60
N ALA A 52 -6.15 26.31 -0.94
CA ALA A 52 -7.52 26.80 -1.00
C ALA A 52 -8.12 27.02 0.40
N ASP A 53 -7.73 26.20 1.38
CA ASP A 53 -8.15 26.34 2.78
C ASP A 53 -7.23 27.22 3.64
N GLY A 54 -6.06 27.61 3.11
CA GLY A 54 -5.08 28.47 3.78
C GLY A 54 -4.17 27.74 4.76
N SER A 55 -4.10 26.40 4.71
CA SER A 55 -3.18 25.61 5.55
C SER A 55 -1.72 25.82 5.20
N ILE A 56 -1.42 26.20 3.96
CA ILE A 56 -0.08 26.58 3.52
C ILE A 56 -0.14 27.89 2.74
N GLU A 57 0.94 28.66 2.81
CA GLU A 57 1.10 29.89 2.04
C GLU A 57 2.26 29.76 1.06
N ARG A 58 2.12 30.39 -0.11
CA ARG A 58 3.21 30.47 -1.09
C ARG A 58 4.07 31.70 -0.77
N THR A 59 5.33 31.48 -0.44
CA THR A 59 6.34 32.52 -0.25
C THR A 59 7.00 32.92 -1.56
N GLU A 60 7.83 33.97 -1.55
CA GLU A 60 8.62 34.40 -2.72
C GLU A 60 9.54 33.28 -3.26
N ASP A 61 10.03 32.42 -2.37
CA ASP A 61 10.93 31.30 -2.68
C ASP A 61 10.19 29.96 -2.94
N GLY A 62 8.85 29.93 -2.85
CA GLY A 62 8.04 28.73 -3.07
C GLY A 62 7.26 28.31 -1.82
N PHE A 63 7.28 27.02 -1.48
CA PHE A 63 6.66 26.51 -0.25
C PHE A 63 7.74 26.16 0.75
N ASP A 64 7.45 26.34 2.04
CA ASP A 64 8.34 25.84 3.09
C ASP A 64 8.41 24.29 3.00
N PRO A 65 9.62 23.71 2.85
CA PRO A 65 9.77 22.26 2.81
C PRO A 65 9.23 21.52 4.04
N ASP A 66 9.29 22.13 5.23
CA ASP A 66 8.81 21.51 6.47
C ASP A 66 7.28 21.51 6.50
N ASP A 67 6.62 22.60 6.08
CA ASP A 67 5.16 22.66 5.96
C ASP A 67 4.62 21.63 4.96
N ILE A 68 5.28 21.52 3.79
CA ILE A 68 4.90 20.52 2.78
C ILE A 68 5.07 19.10 3.31
N LYS A 69 6.16 18.84 4.04
CA LYS A 69 6.41 17.52 4.63
C LYS A 69 5.36 17.17 5.69
N GLU A 70 4.99 18.11 6.55
CA GLU A 70 3.95 17.92 7.56
C GLU A 70 2.58 17.71 6.90
N LEU A 71 2.25 18.51 5.89
CA LEU A 71 1.01 18.39 5.12
C LEU A 71 0.85 16.99 4.51
N TYR A 72 1.87 16.51 3.80
CA TYR A 72 1.82 15.17 3.21
C TYR A 72 1.79 14.06 4.27
N ALA A 73 2.44 14.24 5.42
CA ALA A 73 2.41 13.27 6.52
C ALA A 73 1.00 13.15 7.13
N ASN A 74 0.34 14.29 7.35
CA ASN A 74 -1.03 14.34 7.87
C ASN A 74 -2.02 13.75 6.86
N ALA A 75 -1.96 14.18 5.60
CA ALA A 75 -2.79 13.62 4.54
C ALA A 75 -2.59 12.11 4.36
N TRP A 76 -1.34 11.63 4.43
CA TRP A 76 -1.07 10.18 4.37
C TRP A 76 -1.69 9.43 5.53
N LYS A 77 -1.65 9.97 6.75
CA LYS A 77 -2.23 9.36 7.94
C LYS A 77 -3.76 9.25 7.81
N GLU A 78 -4.43 10.32 7.44
CA GLU A 78 -5.89 10.34 7.25
C GLU A 78 -6.34 9.42 6.13
N PHE A 79 -5.63 9.45 4.99
CA PHE A 79 -5.83 8.52 3.89
C PHE A 79 -5.67 7.08 4.35
N SER A 80 -4.57 6.77 5.06
CA SER A 80 -4.25 5.43 5.53
C SER A 80 -5.33 4.87 6.44
N ASP A 81 -5.80 5.65 7.41
CA ASP A 81 -6.85 5.25 8.34
C ASP A 81 -8.17 4.99 7.61
N SER A 82 -8.52 5.85 6.65
CA SER A 82 -9.76 5.72 5.88
C SER A 82 -9.72 4.52 4.94
N PHE A 83 -8.59 4.34 4.23
CA PHE A 83 -8.38 3.23 3.32
C PHE A 83 -8.38 1.90 4.08
N ASP A 84 -7.62 1.80 5.17
CA ASP A 84 -7.51 0.57 5.95
C ASP A 84 -8.88 0.20 6.55
N LYS A 85 -9.65 1.17 7.06
CA LYS A 85 -11.03 0.90 7.53
C LYS A 85 -11.93 0.34 6.42
N ALA A 86 -11.81 0.83 5.19
CA ALA A 86 -12.63 0.39 4.06
C ALA A 86 -12.23 -1.00 3.53
N PHE A 87 -10.93 -1.28 3.44
CA PHE A 87 -10.42 -2.45 2.70
C PHE A 87 -9.83 -3.56 3.55
N ILE A 88 -9.57 -3.37 4.86
CA ILE A 88 -8.90 -4.40 5.70
C ILE A 88 -9.70 -5.71 5.81
N LYS A 89 -11.03 -5.64 5.65
CA LYS A 89 -11.93 -6.80 5.63
C LYS A 89 -12.39 -7.20 4.23
N ALA A 90 -11.96 -6.47 3.20
CA ALA A 90 -12.33 -6.77 1.83
C ALA A 90 -11.64 -8.05 1.37
N THR A 91 -12.36 -8.86 0.61
CA THR A 91 -11.85 -10.03 -0.09
C THR A 91 -10.99 -9.60 -1.29
N VAL A 92 -10.22 -10.55 -1.83
CA VAL A 92 -9.45 -10.31 -3.06
C VAL A 92 -10.36 -9.94 -4.24
N GLU A 93 -11.53 -10.58 -4.33
CA GLU A 93 -12.50 -10.35 -5.39
C GLU A 93 -13.05 -8.92 -5.34
N GLU A 94 -13.52 -8.47 -4.16
CA GLU A 94 -14.01 -7.10 -3.97
C GLU A 94 -12.94 -6.05 -4.28
N MET A 95 -11.69 -6.29 -3.88
CA MET A 95 -10.58 -5.39 -4.22
C MET A 95 -10.29 -5.34 -5.71
N VAL A 96 -10.38 -6.47 -6.42
CA VAL A 96 -10.19 -6.54 -7.87
C VAL A 96 -11.34 -5.84 -8.60
N GLU A 97 -12.59 -6.04 -8.18
CA GLU A 97 -13.74 -5.35 -8.75
C GLU A 97 -13.63 -3.83 -8.61
N PHE A 98 -13.26 -3.35 -7.41
CA PHE A 98 -12.98 -1.94 -7.20
C PHE A 98 -11.87 -1.44 -8.12
N SER A 99 -10.78 -2.21 -8.23
CA SER A 99 -9.66 -1.84 -9.09
C SER A 99 -10.03 -1.77 -10.57
N GLN A 100 -10.82 -2.72 -11.06
CA GLN A 100 -11.31 -2.72 -12.44
C GLN A 100 -12.19 -1.50 -12.70
N LYS A 101 -13.09 -1.16 -11.77
CA LYS A 101 -14.00 -0.02 -11.93
C LYS A 101 -13.28 1.33 -11.95
N HIS A 102 -12.23 1.50 -11.15
CA HIS A 102 -11.58 2.80 -10.95
C HIS A 102 -10.26 2.96 -11.72
N PHE A 103 -9.55 1.88 -11.99
CA PHE A 103 -8.23 1.88 -12.61
C PHE A 103 -8.13 0.96 -13.84
N GLY A 104 -9.17 0.17 -14.14
CA GLY A 104 -9.15 -0.77 -15.25
C GLY A 104 -8.19 -1.95 -15.07
N MET A 105 -7.75 -2.24 -13.83
CA MET A 105 -6.74 -3.28 -13.56
C MET A 105 -7.37 -4.55 -13.00
N GLY A 106 -7.06 -5.68 -13.64
CA GLY A 106 -7.38 -7.02 -13.14
C GLY A 106 -6.35 -7.55 -12.15
N LEU A 107 -6.65 -8.72 -11.56
CA LEU A 107 -5.81 -9.37 -10.56
C LEU A 107 -4.35 -9.54 -10.99
N ASP A 108 -4.10 -10.06 -12.19
CA ASP A 108 -2.72 -10.34 -12.65
C ASP A 108 -1.91 -9.05 -12.81
N GLN A 109 -2.54 -7.98 -13.28
CA GLN A 109 -1.91 -6.66 -13.42
C GLN A 109 -1.57 -6.06 -12.05
N LEU A 110 -2.45 -6.24 -11.05
CA LEU A 110 -2.19 -5.80 -9.67
C LEU A 110 -1.04 -6.56 -9.03
N LEU A 111 -0.98 -7.88 -9.23
CA LEU A 111 0.11 -8.71 -8.70
C LEU A 111 1.44 -8.41 -9.40
N ASP A 112 1.43 -8.13 -10.71
CA ASP A 112 2.64 -7.74 -11.42
C ASP A 112 3.15 -6.37 -10.98
N LEU A 113 2.25 -5.38 -10.83
CA LEU A 113 2.62 -4.07 -10.28
C LEU A 113 3.17 -4.18 -8.86
N ASN A 114 2.61 -5.07 -8.02
CA ASN A 114 3.16 -5.35 -6.69
C ASN A 114 4.61 -5.85 -6.76
N ARG A 115 4.88 -6.76 -7.70
CA ARG A 115 6.21 -7.35 -7.92
C ARG A 115 7.20 -6.28 -8.36
N GLN A 116 6.86 -5.46 -9.35
CA GLN A 116 7.70 -4.37 -9.85
C GLN A 116 8.07 -3.40 -8.72
N ARG A 117 7.07 -2.92 -7.97
CA ARG A 117 7.29 -2.00 -6.83
C ARG A 117 8.07 -2.60 -5.68
N SER A 118 8.00 -3.92 -5.50
CA SER A 118 8.80 -4.61 -4.49
C SER A 118 10.26 -4.74 -4.93
N ALA A 119 10.50 -4.98 -6.22
CA ALA A 119 11.85 -4.98 -6.79
C ALA A 119 12.49 -3.58 -6.71
N GLU A 120 11.74 -2.52 -7.05
CA GLU A 120 12.21 -1.13 -6.92
C GLU A 120 12.63 -0.77 -5.50
N ARG A 121 11.90 -1.24 -4.49
CA ARG A 121 12.23 -0.99 -3.08
C ARG A 121 13.45 -1.78 -2.60
N TYR A 122 13.67 -2.97 -3.12
CA TYR A 122 14.82 -3.79 -2.76
C TYR A 122 16.13 -3.29 -3.40
N ASN A 123 16.03 -2.64 -4.56
CA ASN A 123 17.17 -2.10 -5.29
C ASN A 123 17.54 -0.65 -4.91
N ARG A 124 16.90 -0.06 -3.89
CA ARG A 124 17.22 1.25 -3.29
C ARG A 124 18.03 1.07 -2.03
#